data_AF-A0A1I4YN76-F1
#
_entry.id   AF-A0A1I4YN76-F1
#
_cell.length_a   1.000
_cell.length_b   1.000
_cell.length_c   1.000
_cell.angle_alpha   90.00
_cell.angle_beta   90.00
_cell.angle_gamma   90.00
#
_symmetry.space_group_name_H-M   'P 1'
#
loop_
_entity.id
_entity.type
_entity.pdbx_description
1 polymer ?
#
loop_
_entity_poly.entity_id
_entity_poly.type
_entity_poly.pdbx_seq_one_letter_code
_entity_poly.pdbx_strand_id
1 'polypeptide(L)'
;MTERPDARPVTDRVRYRACLLGEQPAEVLDQADRERLVLALHALGWTDEQIAAHTRMTSYTTARIRARIGLAPRRPKARTT
;
A
#
# COMPACT_ATOMS: atom_id res chain seq x y z
N MET A 1 -21.87 24.82 5.29
CA MET A 1 -21.08 24.38 4.12
C MET A 1 -19.91 23.56 4.64
N THR A 2 -20.02 22.24 4.57
CA THR A 2 -19.08 21.32 5.23
C THR A 2 -17.98 20.94 4.25
N GLU A 3 -17.04 21.85 4.02
CA GLU A 3 -15.80 21.47 3.36
C GLU A 3 -14.79 21.08 4.45
N ARG A 4 -14.62 19.77 4.66
CA ARG A 4 -13.29 19.27 5.02
C ARG A 4 -12.70 18.70 3.74
N PRO A 5 -12.05 19.54 2.90
CA PRO A 5 -11.31 18.99 1.81
C PRO A 5 -10.15 18.24 2.46
N ASP A 6 -10.00 16.98 2.09
CA ASP A 6 -8.79 16.20 2.33
C ASP A 6 -7.57 17.11 2.02
N ALA A 7 -6.95 17.69 3.06
CA ALA A 7 -6.09 18.88 2.93
C ALA A 7 -4.70 18.59 2.30
N ARG A 8 -4.60 17.45 1.61
CA ARG A 8 -3.38 16.97 0.98
C ARG A 8 -3.07 17.73 -0.30
N PRO A 9 -1.79 18.07 -0.53
CA PRO A 9 -1.33 18.57 -1.81
C PRO A 9 -1.79 17.68 -2.98
N VAL A 10 -2.18 18.28 -4.11
CA VAL A 10 -2.59 17.54 -5.31
C VAL A 10 -1.48 16.58 -5.78
N THR A 11 -0.22 16.99 -5.69
CA THR A 11 0.96 16.17 -6.04
C THR A 11 1.00 14.86 -5.25
N ASP A 12 0.66 14.89 -3.95
CA ASP A 12 0.67 13.71 -3.10
C ASP A 12 -0.45 12.74 -3.48
N ARG A 13 -1.62 13.27 -3.86
CA ARG A 13 -2.73 12.45 -4.39
C ARG A 13 -2.37 11.78 -5.72
N VAL A 14 -1.69 12.48 -6.62
CA VAL A 14 -1.25 11.93 -7.92
C VAL A 14 -0.25 10.81 -7.71
N ARG A 15 0.78 11.02 -6.87
CA ARG A 15 1.77 9.99 -6.53
C ARG A 15 1.13 8.78 -5.88
N TYR A 16 0.23 9.01 -4.91
CA TYR A 16 -0.50 7.93 -4.24
C TYR A 16 -1.27 7.07 -5.25
N ARG A 17 -2.00 7.71 -6.17
CA ARG A 17 -2.75 7.00 -7.21
C ARG A 17 -1.84 6.22 -8.15
N ALA A 18 -0.72 6.79 -8.58
CA ALA A 18 0.25 6.11 -9.42
C ALA A 18 0.84 4.87 -8.73
N CYS A 19 1.14 4.94 -7.43
CA CYS A 19 1.58 3.78 -6.65
C CYS A 19 0.47 2.74 -6.46
N LEU A 20 -0.79 3.18 -6.26
CA LEU A 20 -1.94 2.27 -6.17
C LEU A 20 -2.14 1.49 -7.47
N LEU A 21 -1.85 2.10 -8.61
CA LEU A 21 -1.91 1.48 -9.94
C LEU A 21 -0.64 0.67 -10.30
N GLY A 22 0.43 0.75 -9.49
CA GLY A 22 1.71 0.06 -9.75
C GLY A 22 2.63 0.77 -10.76
N GLU A 23 2.27 1.98 -11.17
CA GLU A 23 3.01 2.80 -12.14
C GLU A 23 4.30 3.37 -11.51
N GLN A 24 4.27 3.68 -10.21
CA GLN A 24 5.39 4.24 -9.46
C GLN A 24 5.76 3.41 -8.22
N PRO A 25 7.05 3.38 -7.84
CA PRO A 25 7.48 2.74 -6.60
C PRO A 25 6.92 3.50 -5.39
N ALA A 26 6.57 2.79 -4.31
CA ALA A 26 6.05 3.43 -3.10
C ALA A 26 7.08 4.29 -2.36
N GLU A 27 8.36 4.26 -2.76
CA GLU A 27 9.41 5.13 -2.21
C GLU A 27 9.16 6.62 -2.45
N VAL A 28 8.37 6.99 -3.46
CA VAL A 28 7.98 8.39 -3.72
C VAL A 28 6.96 8.93 -2.71
N LEU A 29 6.34 8.04 -1.93
CA LEU A 29 5.36 8.36 -0.91
C LEU A 29 6.04 8.57 0.44
N ASP A 30 5.41 9.38 1.29
CA ASP A 30 5.76 9.45 2.70
C ASP A 30 5.33 8.17 3.44
N GLN A 31 5.71 8.07 4.72
CA GLN A 31 5.39 6.89 5.51
C GLN A 31 3.87 6.68 5.70
N ALA A 32 3.11 7.75 5.93
CA ALA A 32 1.67 7.66 6.18
C ALA A 32 0.92 7.16 4.93
N ASP A 33 1.39 7.56 3.75
CA ASP A 33 0.85 7.11 2.47
C ASP A 33 1.26 5.68 2.12
N ARG A 34 2.47 5.25 2.48
CA ARG A 34 2.85 3.83 2.38
C ARG A 34 1.98 2.95 3.28
N GLU A 35 1.68 3.40 4.50
CA GLU A 35 0.77 2.71 5.42
C GLU A 35 -0.65 2.58 4.83
N ARG A 36 -1.19 3.68 4.25
CA ARG A 36 -2.50 3.66 3.56
C ARG A 36 -2.50 2.78 2.32
N LEU A 37 -1.44 2.80 1.54
CA LEU A 37 -1.29 1.97 0.35
C LEU A 37 -1.28 0.47 0.70
N VAL A 38 -0.50 0.08 1.72
CA VAL A 38 -0.48 -1.31 2.21
C VAL A 38 -1.86 -1.73 2.73
N LEU A 39 -2.54 -0.85 3.49
CA LEU A 39 -3.91 -1.11 3.96
C LEU A 39 -4.87 -1.35 2.80
N ALA A 40 -4.85 -0.49 1.79
CA ALA A 40 -5.73 -0.58 0.63
C ALA A 40 -5.52 -1.88 -0.16
N LEU A 41 -4.26 -2.24 -0.44
CA LEU A 41 -3.95 -3.47 -1.18
C LEU A 41 -4.23 -4.73 -0.35
N HIS A 42 -3.98 -4.71 0.96
CA HIS A 42 -4.33 -5.81 1.85
C HIS A 42 -5.85 -6.00 1.96
N ALA A 43 -6.62 -4.91 1.94
CA ALA A 43 -8.09 -4.96 1.89
C ALA A 43 -8.61 -5.61 0.60
N LEU A 44 -7.88 -5.49 -0.51
CA LEU A 44 -8.12 -6.23 -1.77
C LEU A 44 -7.71 -7.72 -1.69
N GLY A 45 -7.23 -8.18 -0.54
CA GLY A 45 -6.86 -9.58 -0.32
C GLY A 45 -5.42 -9.93 -0.68
N TRP A 46 -4.57 -8.95 -0.99
CA TRP A 46 -3.23 -9.20 -1.48
C TRP A 46 -2.26 -9.63 -0.37
N THR A 47 -1.31 -10.51 -0.71
CA THR A 47 -0.22 -10.94 0.18
C THR A 47 0.91 -9.90 0.23
N ASP A 48 1.77 -10.01 1.24
CA ASP A 48 2.96 -9.15 1.38
C ASP A 48 3.85 -9.20 0.13
N GLU A 49 3.94 -10.36 -0.53
CA GLU A 49 4.69 -10.56 -1.78
C GLU A 49 4.05 -9.86 -2.98
N GLN A 50 2.72 -9.96 -3.12
CA GLN A 50 1.99 -9.27 -4.19
C GLN A 50 2.11 -7.75 -4.06
N ILE A 51 1.93 -7.24 -2.83
CA ILE A 51 2.07 -5.82 -2.53
C ILE A 51 3.51 -5.38 -2.80
N ALA A 52 4.51 -6.12 -2.34
CA ALA A 52 5.92 -5.83 -2.58
C ALA A 52 6.25 -5.72 -4.08
N ALA A 53 5.85 -6.73 -4.87
CA ALA A 53 6.07 -6.73 -6.31
C ALA A 53 5.40 -5.54 -7.01
N HIS A 54 4.14 -5.25 -6.68
CA HIS A 54 3.38 -4.16 -7.30
C HIS A 54 3.90 -2.77 -6.96
N THR A 55 4.32 -2.59 -5.72
CA THR A 55 4.78 -1.29 -5.20
C THR A 55 6.29 -1.11 -5.28
N ARG A 56 7.01 -2.11 -5.79
CA ARG A 56 8.48 -2.19 -5.86
C ARG A 56 9.15 -2.03 -4.49
N MET A 57 8.46 -2.40 -3.42
CA MET A 57 9.04 -2.55 -2.08
C MET A 57 9.57 -3.98 -1.90
N THR A 58 10.39 -4.19 -0.87
CA THR A 58 10.72 -5.55 -0.43
C THR A 58 9.56 -6.15 0.37
N SER A 59 9.41 -7.48 0.34
CA SER A 59 8.45 -8.19 1.19
C SER A 59 8.67 -7.92 2.68
N TYR A 60 9.93 -7.73 3.09
CA TYR A 60 10.30 -7.31 4.44
C TYR A 60 9.72 -5.93 4.79
N THR A 61 9.91 -4.93 3.93
CA THR A 61 9.37 -3.58 4.16
C THR A 61 7.86 -3.60 4.23
N THR A 62 7.19 -4.33 3.31
CA THR A 62 5.75 -4.51 3.33
C THR A 62 5.27 -5.16 4.62
N ALA A 63 5.90 -6.27 5.03
CA ALA A 63 5.56 -6.97 6.28
C ALA A 63 5.74 -6.08 7.52
N ARG A 64 6.79 -5.24 7.54
CA ARG A 64 7.04 -4.31 8.64
C ARG A 64 5.99 -3.21 8.72
N ILE A 65 5.59 -2.63 7.59
CA ILE A 65 4.51 -1.64 7.51
C ILE A 65 3.19 -2.29 7.95
N ARG A 66 2.85 -3.45 7.39
CA ARG A 66 1.65 -4.24 7.76
C ARG A 66 1.57 -4.49 9.26
N ALA A 67 2.67 -4.93 9.87
CA ALA A 67 2.75 -5.18 11.32
C ALA A 67 2.55 -3.89 12.13
N ARG A 68 3.17 -2.78 11.70
CA ARG A 68 3.02 -1.48 12.35
C ARG A 68 1.57 -0.98 12.38
N ILE A 69 0.80 -1.25 11.33
CA ILE A 69 -0.63 -0.87 11.25
C ILE A 69 -1.58 -1.97 11.76
N GLY A 70 -1.06 -3.01 12.41
CA GLY A 70 -1.87 -4.04 13.09
C GLY A 70 -2.55 -5.06 12.18
N LEU A 71 -2.11 -5.21 10.93
CA LEU A 71 -2.73 -6.14 9.98
C LEU A 71 -2.12 -7.56 10.08
N ALA A 72 -2.99 -8.58 10.11
CA ALA A 72 -2.56 -9.97 10.09
C ALA A 72 -1.95 -10.36 8.73
N PRO A 73 -0.90 -11.21 8.70
CA PRO A 73 -0.31 -11.69 7.46
C PRO A 73 -1.32 -12.52 6.67
N ARG A 74 -1.37 -12.31 5.34
CA ARG A 74 -2.12 -13.18 4.44
C ARG A 74 -1.18 -14.24 3.88
N ARG A 75 -1.58 -15.50 4.01
CA ARG A 75 -0.85 -16.62 3.41
C ARG A 75 -1.23 -16.72 1.93
N PRO A 76 -0.27 -16.97 1.03
CA PRO A 76 -0.62 -17.35 -0.33
C PRO A 76 -1.51 -18.58 -0.28
N LYS A 77 -2.63 -18.57 -1.01
CA LYS A 77 -3.42 -19.78 -1.19
C LYS A 77 -2.50 -20.80 -1.86
N ALA A 78 -2.31 -21.95 -1.21
CA ALA A 78 -1.57 -23.05 -1.82
C ALA A 78 -2.17 -23.29 -3.21
N ARG A 79 -1.34 -23.20 -4.25
CA ARG A 79 -1.74 -23.57 -5.60
C ARG A 79 -2.18 -25.02 -5.52
N THR A 80 -3.49 -25.26 -5.60
CA THR A 80 -4.02 -26.60 -5.79
C THR A 80 -3.78 -26.90 -7.26
N THR A 81 -2.71 -27.64 -7.53
CA THR A 81 -2.46 -28.30 -8.82
C THR A 81 -2.76 -29.78 -8.63
#